data_AF-R5GKR4-F1
#
_entry.id   AF-R5GKR4-F1
#
_cell.length_a   1.000
_cell.length_b   1.000
_cell.length_c   1.000
_cell.angle_alpha   90.00
_cell.angle_beta   90.00
_cell.angle_gamma   90.00
#
_symmetry.space_group_name_H-M   'P 1'
#
loop_
_entity.id
_entity.type
_entity.pdbx_description
1 polymer ?
#
loop_
_entity_poly.entity_id
_entity_poly.type
_entity_poly.pdbx_seq_one_letter_code
_entity_poly.pdbx_strand_id
1 'polypeptide(L)'
;MQFRINNTGVPTSLEITFKSEHAGKFANLYKSVDGKLVFVTCAKLGADGKVFLPGVTEKGDYIVMLCEFSDLPGDMSNDGVLNTMDASAILKDIVGLESGVNPLMADFNGDGNVNAMDASAILKRIVGLI
;
A
#
# COMPACT_ATOMS: atom_id res chain seq x y z
N MET A 1 -1.17 12.95 -9.38
CA MET A 1 -2.47 13.63 -9.62
C MET A 1 -2.99 14.14 -8.30
N GLN A 2 -3.54 15.37 -8.23
CA GLN A 2 -4.18 15.91 -7.03
C GLN A 2 -5.64 16.25 -7.33
N PHE A 3 -6.55 15.96 -6.41
CA PHE A 3 -7.97 16.25 -6.52
C PHE A 3 -8.58 16.46 -5.14
N ARG A 4 -9.73 17.14 -5.10
CA ARG A 4 -10.49 17.35 -3.87
C ARG A 4 -11.81 16.59 -3.95
N ILE A 5 -12.10 15.83 -2.89
CA ILE A 5 -13.39 15.18 -2.70
C ILE A 5 -14.18 15.99 -1.69
N ASN A 6 -15.41 16.33 -2.05
CA ASN A 6 -16.40 16.84 -1.10
C ASN A 6 -17.10 15.65 -0.44
N ASN A 7 -17.68 15.85 0.75
CA ASN A 7 -18.37 14.77 1.46
C ASN A 7 -19.47 14.18 0.55
N THR A 8 -19.28 12.94 0.10
CA THR A 8 -20.22 12.25 -0.78
C THR A 8 -21.37 11.64 0.02
N GLY A 9 -21.18 11.41 1.32
CA GLY A 9 -22.17 10.74 2.18
C GLY A 9 -22.45 9.28 1.82
N VAL A 10 -21.73 8.72 0.84
CA VAL A 10 -21.86 7.34 0.36
C VAL A 10 -20.48 6.76 0.05
N PRO A 11 -20.24 5.45 0.28
CA PRO A 11 -18.99 4.82 -0.10
C PRO A 11 -18.70 4.99 -1.59
N THR A 12 -17.61 5.66 -1.91
CA THR A 12 -17.15 5.87 -3.28
C THR A 12 -15.78 5.25 -3.50
N SER A 13 -15.60 4.71 -4.70
CA SER A 13 -14.31 4.23 -5.22
C SER A 13 -13.87 5.15 -6.35
N LEU A 14 -12.56 5.26 -6.53
CA LEU A 14 -11.97 6.05 -7.61
C LEU A 14 -11.42 5.11 -8.68
N GLU A 15 -11.98 5.20 -9.89
CA GLU A 15 -11.35 4.61 -11.09
C GLU A 15 -10.48 5.69 -11.74
N ILE A 16 -9.19 5.40 -11.94
CA ILE A 16 -8.29 6.26 -12.69
C ILE A 16 -7.77 5.47 -13.88
N THR A 17 -7.79 6.11 -15.05
CA THR A 17 -7.14 5.59 -16.25
C THR A 17 -5.83 6.35 -16.48
N PHE A 18 -4.72 5.65 -16.38
CA PHE A 18 -3.41 6.11 -16.80
C PHE A 18 -3.09 5.55 -18.19
N LYS A 19 -1.98 6.01 -18.79
CA LYS A 19 -1.46 5.37 -20.00
C LYS A 19 -1.03 3.93 -19.67
N SER A 20 -1.34 2.99 -20.55
CA SER A 20 -1.02 1.57 -20.40
C SER A 20 0.48 1.27 -20.34
N GLU A 21 1.34 2.17 -20.81
CA GLU A 21 2.81 2.07 -20.67
C GLU A 21 3.29 2.05 -19.21
N HIS A 22 2.43 2.39 -18.26
CA HIS A 22 2.71 2.33 -16.82
C HIS A 22 2.09 1.10 -16.12
N ALA A 23 1.59 0.13 -16.87
CA ALA A 23 1.07 -1.12 -16.33
C ALA A 23 2.07 -1.77 -15.37
N GLY A 24 1.57 -2.37 -14.28
CA GLY A 24 2.39 -3.01 -13.25
C GLY A 24 2.92 -2.07 -12.15
N LYS A 25 2.85 -0.74 -12.33
CA LYS A 25 3.12 0.23 -11.25
C LYS A 25 2.00 0.26 -10.22
N PHE A 26 2.25 0.80 -9.05
CA PHE A 26 1.26 1.05 -8.01
C PHE A 26 0.77 2.49 -8.05
N ALA A 27 -0.55 2.67 -8.00
CA ALA A 27 -1.16 3.94 -7.67
C ALA A 27 -1.35 4.02 -6.15
N ASN A 28 -0.47 4.76 -5.47
CA ASN A 28 -0.54 4.99 -4.03
C ASN A 28 -1.40 6.24 -3.78
N LEU A 29 -2.48 6.08 -3.02
CA LEU A 29 -3.42 7.14 -2.66
C LEU A 29 -3.09 7.67 -1.27
N TYR A 30 -3.00 8.99 -1.16
CA TYR A 30 -2.80 9.71 0.09
C TYR A 30 -3.89 10.77 0.28
N LYS A 31 -4.23 11.03 1.54
CA LYS A 31 -5.01 12.18 1.97
C LYS A 31 -4.08 13.22 2.57
N SER A 32 -4.24 14.48 2.20
CA SER A 32 -3.54 15.59 2.87
C SER A 32 -4.25 15.92 4.18
N VAL A 33 -3.53 15.81 5.29
CA VAL A 33 -3.98 16.13 6.64
C VAL A 33 -2.93 17.05 7.28
N ASP A 34 -3.30 18.29 7.58
CA ASP A 34 -2.42 19.31 8.16
C ASP A 34 -1.09 19.49 7.39
N GLY A 35 -1.16 19.43 6.05
CA GLY A 35 -0.01 19.57 5.17
C GLY A 35 0.87 18.32 5.06
N LYS A 36 0.50 17.21 5.71
CA LYS A 36 1.17 15.91 5.62
C LYS A 36 0.36 14.94 4.78
N LEU A 37 1.04 14.06 4.04
CA LEU A 37 0.41 13.01 3.28
C LEU A 37 0.24 11.77 4.17
N VAL A 38 -1.01 11.34 4.33
CA VAL A 38 -1.38 10.13 5.07
C VAL A 38 -1.81 9.09 4.05
N PHE A 39 -1.16 7.93 4.06
CA PHE A 39 -1.51 6.81 3.18
C PHE A 39 -2.96 6.35 3.42
N VAL A 40 -3.69 6.10 2.35
CA VAL A 40 -5.09 5.65 2.39
C VAL A 40 -5.20 4.22 1.87
N THR A 41 -4.70 3.99 0.64
CA THR A 41 -4.71 2.69 0.00
C THR A 41 -3.77 2.70 -1.21
N CYS A 42 -3.52 1.55 -1.79
CA CYS A 42 -2.86 1.42 -3.08
C CYS A 42 -3.56 0.36 -3.92
N ALA A 43 -3.32 0.41 -5.23
CA ALA A 43 -3.65 -0.71 -6.10
C ALA A 43 -2.69 -0.74 -7.29
N LYS A 44 -2.42 -1.96 -7.76
CA LYS A 44 -1.56 -2.19 -8.92
C LYS A 44 -2.31 -1.86 -10.20
N LEU A 45 -1.65 -1.16 -11.10
CA LEU A 45 -2.19 -0.74 -12.38
C LEU A 45 -2.35 -1.96 -13.30
N GLY A 46 -3.55 -2.12 -13.86
CA GLY A 46 -3.85 -3.16 -14.84
C GLY A 46 -3.11 -2.95 -16.17
N ALA A 47 -3.11 -3.99 -17.01
CA ALA A 47 -2.52 -3.93 -18.36
C ALA A 47 -3.22 -2.91 -19.28
N ASP A 48 -4.47 -2.57 -18.98
CA ASP A 48 -5.26 -1.54 -19.64
C ASP A 48 -4.99 -0.12 -19.11
N GLY A 49 -4.07 0.04 -18.15
CA GLY A 49 -3.74 1.31 -17.51
C GLY A 49 -4.77 1.75 -16.47
N LYS A 50 -5.78 0.93 -16.16
CA LYS A 50 -6.80 1.26 -15.16
C LYS A 50 -6.41 0.81 -13.77
N VAL A 51 -6.91 1.54 -12.78
CA VAL A 51 -6.80 1.18 -11.37
C VAL A 51 -8.05 1.59 -10.61
N PHE A 52 -8.45 0.74 -9.67
CA PHE A 52 -9.56 0.96 -8.76
C PHE A 52 -9.02 1.18 -7.35
N LEU A 53 -9.23 2.37 -6.81
CA LEU A 53 -8.79 2.75 -5.46
C LEU A 53 -10.04 2.87 -4.55
N PRO A 54 -10.23 1.96 -3.60
CA PRO A 54 -11.33 2.03 -2.65
C PRO A 54 -11.06 3.06 -1.54
N GLY A 55 -12.05 3.27 -0.66
CA GLY A 55 -11.83 4.00 0.60
C GLY A 55 -11.79 5.53 0.49
N VAL A 56 -12.26 6.09 -0.63
CA VAL A 56 -12.35 7.55 -0.81
C VAL A 56 -13.73 8.03 -0.37
N THR A 57 -13.95 8.13 0.94
CA THR A 57 -15.26 8.46 1.54
C THR A 57 -15.30 9.85 2.17
N GLU A 58 -14.17 10.32 2.68
CA GLU A 58 -14.11 11.54 3.47
C GLU A 58 -13.87 12.78 2.59
N LYS A 59 -14.40 13.92 3.04
CA LYS A 59 -14.01 15.22 2.48
C LYS A 59 -12.51 15.44 2.68
N GLY A 60 -11.82 15.89 1.64
CA GLY A 60 -10.41 16.25 1.76
C GLY A 60 -9.70 16.43 0.42
N ASP A 61 -8.43 16.83 0.50
CA ASP A 61 -7.51 16.83 -0.62
C ASP A 61 -6.80 15.48 -0.68
N TYR A 62 -6.80 14.88 -1.87
CA TYR A 62 -6.22 13.60 -2.15
C TYR A 62 -5.16 13.70 -3.25
N ILE A 63 -4.13 12.88 -3.12
CA ILE A 63 -3.04 12.78 -4.09
C ILE A 63 -2.85 11.31 -4.44
N VAL A 64 -2.79 11.02 -5.74
CA VAL A 64 -2.34 9.73 -6.24
C VAL A 64 -0.96 9.87 -6.86
N MET A 65 -0.03 9.06 -6.36
CA MET A 65 1.33 8.94 -6.87
C MET A 65 1.49 7.58 -7.54
N LEU A 66 2.13 7.58 -8.71
CA LEU A 66 2.40 6.36 -9.46
C LEU A 66 3.85 5.94 -9.20
N CYS A 67 4.06 4.77 -8.60
CA CYS A 67 5.35 4.30 -8.10
C CYS A 67 5.62 2.86 -8.55
N GLU A 68 6.89 2.44 -8.59
CA GLU A 68 7.24 1.02 -8.82
C GLU A 68 6.82 0.13 -7.64
N PHE A 69 6.79 0.72 -6.44
CA PHE A 69 6.49 0.03 -5.19
C PHE A 69 5.18 0.51 -4.58
N SER A 70 4.53 -0.42 -3.90
CA SER A 70 3.42 -0.17 -3.01
C SER A 70 3.90 0.56 -1.76
N ASP A 71 3.12 1.55 -1.32
CA ASP A 71 3.34 2.22 -0.02
C ASP A 71 2.48 1.60 1.09
N LEU A 72 1.92 0.41 0.86
CA LEU A 72 1.16 -0.33 1.88
C LEU A 72 2.11 -0.81 2.98
N PRO A 73 1.93 -0.38 4.25
CA PRO A 73 2.76 -0.85 5.34
C PRO A 73 2.68 -2.38 5.50
N GLY A 74 3.83 -3.02 5.58
CA GLY A 74 4.01 -4.46 5.67
C GLY A 74 4.08 -5.20 4.33
N ASP A 75 3.85 -4.55 3.19
CA ASP A 75 3.85 -5.19 1.85
C ASP A 75 5.28 -5.44 1.34
N MET A 76 5.98 -6.37 1.99
CA MET A 76 7.36 -6.77 1.65
C MET A 76 7.45 -7.48 0.29
N SER A 77 6.39 -8.20 -0.09
CA SER A 77 6.32 -8.91 -1.37
C SER A 77 6.03 -8.00 -2.57
N ASN A 78 5.58 -6.77 -2.32
CA ASN A 78 5.21 -5.77 -3.32
C ASN A 78 4.07 -6.23 -4.24
N ASP A 79 3.07 -6.92 -3.67
CA ASP A 79 1.90 -7.42 -4.39
C ASP A 79 0.66 -6.52 -4.20
N GLY A 80 0.73 -5.54 -3.30
CA GLY A 80 -0.36 -4.62 -2.96
C GLY A 80 -1.34 -5.16 -1.92
N VAL A 81 -1.05 -6.31 -1.30
CA VAL A 81 -1.96 -6.99 -0.39
C VAL A 81 -1.20 -7.49 0.84
N LEU A 82 -1.48 -6.89 2.00
CA LEU A 82 -0.90 -7.36 3.26
C LEU A 82 -1.39 -8.77 3.62
N ASN A 83 -0.53 -9.77 3.45
CA ASN A 83 -0.88 -11.18 3.65
C ASN A 83 0.31 -12.04 4.15
N THR A 84 0.11 -13.36 4.26
CA THR A 84 1.14 -14.28 4.79
C THR A 84 2.39 -14.35 3.92
N MET A 85 2.29 -13.97 2.65
CA MET A 85 3.41 -13.89 1.72
C MET A 85 4.42 -12.83 2.16
N ASP A 86 3.97 -11.70 2.71
CA ASP A 86 4.87 -10.66 3.22
C ASP A 86 5.64 -11.12 4.45
N ALA A 87 4.95 -11.78 5.39
CA ALA A 87 5.60 -12.36 6.56
C ALA A 87 6.66 -13.40 6.14
N SER A 88 6.36 -14.23 5.13
CA SER A 88 7.33 -15.18 4.56
C SER A 88 8.50 -14.46 3.88
N ALA A 89 8.25 -13.41 3.10
CA ALA A 89 9.28 -12.63 2.42
C ALA A 89 10.23 -11.97 3.43
N ILE A 90 9.71 -11.40 4.53
CA ILE A 90 10.51 -10.88 5.63
C ILE A 90 11.43 -11.96 6.21
N LEU A 91 10.88 -13.14 6.55
CA LEU A 91 11.68 -14.22 7.14
C LEU A 91 12.77 -14.75 6.20
N LYS A 92 12.49 -14.83 4.89
CA LYS A 92 13.47 -15.24 3.88
C LYS A 92 14.60 -14.22 3.73
N ASP A 93 14.26 -12.93 3.76
CA ASP A 93 15.24 -11.84 3.66
C ASP A 93 16.18 -11.84 4.87
N ILE A 94 15.63 -11.98 6.09
CA ILE A 94 16.40 -12.04 7.34
C ILE A 94 17.44 -13.16 7.33
N VAL A 95 17.10 -14.34 6.79
CA VAL A 95 18.02 -15.49 6.75
C VAL A 95 18.91 -15.49 5.49
N GLY A 96 18.78 -14.48 4.62
CA GLY A 96 19.55 -14.36 3.38
C GLY A 96 19.19 -15.38 2.30
N LEU A 97 17.99 -15.96 2.36
CA LEU A 97 17.53 -16.93 1.36
C LEU A 97 17.03 -16.25 0.08
N GLU A 98 16.30 -15.13 0.22
CA GLU A 98 15.74 -14.36 -0.88
C GLU A 98 15.60 -12.91 -0.44
N SER A 99 16.05 -11.96 -1.25
CA SER A 99 15.94 -10.53 -0.90
C SER A 99 14.50 -10.05 -1.01
N GLY A 100 14.08 -9.23 -0.05
CA GLY A 100 12.79 -8.55 -0.07
C GLY A 100 12.62 -7.65 -1.30
N VAL A 101 11.42 -7.64 -1.88
CA VAL A 101 11.12 -6.78 -3.03
C VAL A 101 10.89 -5.34 -2.59
N ASN A 102 10.23 -5.13 -1.44
CA ASN A 102 9.94 -3.81 -0.89
C ASN A 102 10.32 -3.69 0.60
N PRO A 103 11.62 -3.72 0.93
CA PRO A 103 12.11 -3.70 2.31
C PRO A 103 11.78 -2.40 3.06
N LEU A 104 11.49 -1.30 2.36
CA LEU A 104 11.13 -0.03 2.99
C LEU A 104 9.76 -0.08 3.68
N MET A 105 8.88 -0.99 3.29
CA MET A 105 7.57 -1.20 3.91
C MET A 105 7.58 -2.34 4.94
N ALA A 106 8.71 -3.00 5.18
CA ALA A 106 8.76 -4.24 5.96
C ALA A 106 8.74 -4.04 7.49
N ASP A 107 9.05 -2.84 7.99
CA ASP A 107 8.93 -2.48 9.42
C ASP A 107 7.45 -2.25 9.75
N PHE A 108 6.72 -3.35 9.92
CA PHE A 108 5.28 -3.33 10.15
C PHE A 108 4.93 -2.98 11.60
N ASN A 109 5.80 -3.33 12.56
CA ASN A 109 5.56 -3.01 13.96
C ASN A 109 6.00 -1.57 14.34
N GLY A 110 6.77 -0.91 13.47
CA GLY A 110 7.21 0.47 13.64
C GLY A 110 8.31 0.65 14.68
N ASP A 111 9.07 -0.41 15.01
CA ASP A 111 10.17 -0.36 15.99
C ASP A 111 11.49 0.12 15.39
N GLY A 112 11.54 0.33 14.07
CA GLY A 112 12.70 0.78 13.32
C GLY A 112 13.60 -0.34 12.82
N ASN A 113 13.31 -1.61 13.10
CA ASN A 113 14.12 -2.75 12.69
C ASN A 113 13.26 -3.82 11.99
N VAL A 114 13.58 -4.12 10.73
CA VAL A 114 12.94 -5.23 10.02
C VAL A 114 13.46 -6.57 10.54
N ASN A 115 12.62 -7.32 11.24
CA ASN A 115 12.98 -8.62 11.82
C ASN A 115 11.78 -9.57 11.96
N ALA A 116 11.97 -10.73 12.63
CA ALA A 116 10.91 -11.73 12.79
C ALA A 116 9.68 -11.22 13.58
N MET A 117 9.83 -10.14 14.34
CA MET A 117 8.73 -9.47 15.03
C MET A 117 7.75 -8.81 14.06
N ASP A 118 8.22 -8.25 12.94
CA ASP A 118 7.36 -7.71 11.88
C ASP A 118 6.54 -8.83 11.23
N ALA A 119 7.20 -9.93 10.86
CA ALA A 119 6.53 -11.11 10.32
C ALA A 119 5.46 -11.62 11.30
N SER A 120 5.78 -11.69 12.60
CA SER A 120 4.79 -12.07 13.64
C SER A 120 3.64 -11.08 13.74
N ALA A 121 3.91 -9.78 13.68
CA ALA A 121 2.89 -8.73 13.74
C ALA A 121 1.95 -8.79 12.52
N ILE A 122 2.48 -9.00 11.32
CA ILE A 122 1.67 -9.23 10.11
C ILE A 122 0.75 -10.44 10.29
N LEU A 123 1.30 -11.57 10.75
CA LEU A 123 0.49 -12.78 10.98
C LEU A 123 -0.62 -12.55 12.01
N LYS A 124 -0.32 -11.85 13.12
CA LYS A 124 -1.32 -11.46 14.12
C LYS A 124 -2.41 -10.55 13.53
N ARG A 125 -2.01 -9.59 12.69
CA ARG A 125 -2.94 -8.68 12.01
C ARG A 125 -3.91 -9.44 11.11
N ILE A 126 -3.41 -10.40 10.33
CA ILE A 126 -4.22 -11.22 9.40
C ILE A 126 -5.29 -12.02 10.14
N VAL A 127 -4.98 -12.55 11.33
CA VAL A 127 -5.93 -13.32 12.15
C VAL A 127 -6.76 -12.45 13.11
N GLY A 128 -6.64 -11.12 13.04
CA GLY A 128 -7.42 -10.19 13.86
C GLY A 128 -7.01 -10.13 15.34
N LEU A 129 -5.77 -10.49 15.67
CA LEU A 129 -5.24 -10.35 17.03
C LEU A 129 -4.72 -8.94 17.32
N ILE A 130 -4.44 -8.14 16.27
CA ILE A 130 -4.09 -6.70 16.33
C ILE A 130 -4.71 -5.92 15.17
#